data_AF-A0A7T9DJW0-F1
#
_entry.id   AF-A0A7T9DJW0-F1
#
_cell.length_a   1.000
_cell.length_b   1.000
_cell.length_c   1.000
_cell.angle_alpha   90.00
_cell.angle_beta   90.00
_cell.angle_gamma   90.00
#
_symmetry.space_group_name_H-M   'P 1'
#
loop_
_entity.id
_entity.type
_entity.pdbx_description
1 polymer ?
#
loop_
_entity_poly.entity_id
_entity_poly.type
_entity_poly.pdbx_seq_one_letter_code
_entity_poly.pdbx_strand_id
1 'polypeptide(L)' 'MASDVMIGKLRKWGNSMGLLLSKKELNKLGLKEHDEIMLTIQKKSNPLREMFGAMKFSKPTAELLKESRKNESKFW' A
#
# COMPACT_ATOMS: atom_id res chain seq x y z
N MET A 1 -15.39 15.35 13.99
CA MET A 1 -16.29 14.40 13.30
C MET A 1 -15.47 13.18 12.97
N ALA A 2 -15.81 12.01 13.50
CA ALA A 2 -15.03 10.79 13.30
C ALA A 2 -15.17 10.36 11.84
N SER A 3 -14.07 10.34 11.08
CA SER A 3 -14.04 9.76 9.74
C SER A 3 -13.79 8.27 9.86
N ASP A 4 -14.84 7.45 9.70
CA ASP A 4 -14.68 6.00 9.65
C ASP A 4 -13.95 5.60 8.37
N VAL A 5 -12.81 4.91 8.52
CA VAL A 5 -11.97 4.47 7.40
C VAL A 5 -12.42 3.08 6.94
N MET A 6 -13.00 3.01 5.75
CA MET A 6 -13.38 1.74 5.10
C MET A 6 -12.41 1.36 3.99
N ILE A 7 -12.02 0.09 3.96
CA ILE A 7 -11.10 -0.44 2.95
C ILE A 7 -11.92 -1.22 1.92
N GLY A 8 -12.29 -0.56 0.83
CA GLY A 8 -12.95 -1.20 -0.30
C GLY A 8 -11.97 -1.66 -1.39
N LYS A 9 -12.40 -2.62 -2.22
CA LYS A 9 -11.69 -2.99 -3.45
C LYS A 9 -12.37 -2.34 -4.64
N LEU A 10 -11.58 -1.72 -5.52
CA LEU A 10 -12.06 -1.24 -6.81
C LEU A 10 -12.22 -2.41 -7.79
N ARG A 11 -13.34 -2.45 -8.51
CA ARG A 11 -13.62 -3.40 -9.59
C ARG A 11 -14.14 -2.66 -10.82
N LYS A 12 -13.86 -3.22 -12.00
CA LYS A 12 -14.43 -2.73 -13.26
C LYS A 12 -15.91 -3.10 -13.33
N TRP A 13 -16.74 -2.14 -13.67
CA TRP A 13 -18.16 -2.31 -13.96
C TRP A 13 -18.47 -1.62 -15.29
N GLY A 14 -18.52 -2.39 -16.37
CA GLY A 14 -18.66 -1.83 -17.72
C GLY A 14 -17.49 -0.89 -18.05
N ASN A 15 -17.81 0.39 -18.33
CA ASN A 15 -16.82 1.45 -18.57
C ASN A 15 -16.47 2.26 -17.31
N SER A 16 -16.96 1.85 -16.14
CA SER A 16 -16.78 2.54 -14.87
C SER A 16 -16.00 1.68 -13.88
N MET A 17 -15.56 2.30 -12.78
CA MET A 17 -14.98 1.60 -11.63
C MET A 17 -15.95 1.70 -10.45
N GLY A 18 -16.31 0.55 -9.87
CA GLY A 18 -17.10 0.47 -8.64
C GLY A 18 -16.21 0.16 -7.44
N LEU A 19 -16.58 0.72 -6.28
CA LEU A 19 -15.99 0.37 -4.98
C LEU A 19 -16.87 -0.70 -4.32
N LEU A 20 -16.33 -1.90 -4.10
CA LEU A 20 -17.03 -2.91 -3.32
C LEU A 20 -16.84 -2.66 -1.84
N LEU A 21 -17.96 -2.50 -1.13
CA LEU A 21 -18.07 -2.44 0.32
C LEU A 21 -18.78 -3.69 0.82
N SER A 22 -18.44 -4.17 2.01
CA SER A 22 -19.10 -5.36 2.56
C SER A 22 -20.49 -5.02 3.09
N LYS A 23 -21.47 -5.94 2.91
CA LYS A 23 -22.82 -5.78 3.48
C LYS A 23 -22.79 -5.56 5.00
N LYS A 24 -21.82 -6.15 5.70
CA LYS A 24 -21.66 -5.98 7.15
C LYS A 24 -21.34 -4.54 7.52
N GLU A 25 -20.45 -3.89 6.79
CA GLU A 25 -20.08 -2.49 7.01
C GLU A 25 -21.24 -1.55 6.64
N LEU A 26 -21.92 -1.81 5.52
CA LEU A 26 -23.10 -1.05 5.10
C LEU A 26 -24.22 -1.10 6.15
N ASN A 27 -24.53 -2.28 6.68
CA ASN A 27 -25.56 -2.44 7.71
C ASN A 27 -25.23 -1.69 9.01
N LYS A 28 -23.95 -1.64 9.42
CA LYS A 28 -23.54 -0.89 10.62
C LYS A 28 -23.80 0.61 10.48
N LEU A 29 -23.68 1.12 9.25
CA LEU A 29 -23.90 2.53 8.91
C LEU A 29 -25.35 2.81 8.51
N GLY A 30 -26.21 1.79 8.47
CA GLY A 30 -27.61 1.92 8.06
C GLY A 30 -27.78 2.27 6.57
N LEU A 31 -26.75 2.07 5.75
CA LEU A 31 -26.74 2.39 4.33
C LEU A 31 -27.51 1.35 3.52
N LYS A 32 -28.34 1.82 2.60
CA LYS A 32 -29.15 1.01 1.69
C LYS A 32 -28.67 1.16 0.25
N GLU A 33 -29.16 0.25 -0.58
CA GLU A 33 -28.98 0.37 -2.03
C GLU A 33 -29.60 1.71 -2.50
N HIS A 34 -28.87 2.44 -3.34
CA HIS A 34 -29.21 3.78 -3.86
C HIS A 34 -29.01 4.99 -2.94
N ASP A 35 -28.50 4.80 -1.72
CA ASP A 35 -28.13 5.94 -0.89
C ASP A 35 -26.92 6.70 -1.48
N GLU A 36 -26.99 8.03 -1.46
CA GLU A 36 -25.84 8.88 -1.80
C GLU A 36 -24.87 8.95 -0.63
N ILE A 37 -23.59 8.69 -0.91
CA ILE A 37 -22.53 8.71 0.11
C ILE A 37 -21.37 9.61 -0.34
N MET A 38 -20.81 10.33 0.62
CA MET A 38 -19.59 11.11 0.42
C MET A 38 -18.38 10.26 0.81
N LEU A 39 -17.41 10.13 -0.11
CA LEU A 39 -16.24 9.27 0.07
C LEU A 39 -14.95 10.08 -0.09
N THR A 40 -14.02 9.88 0.85
CA THR A 40 -12.64 10.36 0.73
C THR A 40 -11.76 9.20 0.32
N ILE A 41 -11.17 9.26 -0.88
CA ILE A 41 -10.35 8.17 -1.43
C ILE A 41 -8.89 8.42 -1.12
N GLN A 42 -8.27 7.51 -0.36
CA GLN A 42 -6.82 7.43 -0.20
C GLN A 42 -6.30 6.13 -0.79
N LYS A 43 -5.32 6.22 -1.70
CA LYS A 43 -4.63 5.03 -2.19
C LYS A 43 -3.74 4.50 -1.08
N LYS A 44 -3.86 3.22 -0.75
CA LYS A 44 -2.84 2.55 0.08
C LYS A 44 -1.51 2.61 -0.68
N SER A 45 -0.56 3.41 -0.19
CA SER A 45 0.82 3.31 -0.66
C SER A 45 1.37 1.94 -0.25
N ASN A 46 2.17 1.35 -1.12
CA ASN A 46 2.80 0.07 -0.83
C ASN A 46 3.95 0.36 0.16
N PRO A 47 3.88 -0.06 1.45
CA PRO A 47 4.89 0.29 2.44
C PRO A 47 6.30 -0.17 2.01
N LEU A 48 6.38 -1.27 1.24
CA LEU A 48 7.62 -1.76 0.67
C LEU A 48 8.26 -0.77 -0.31
N ARG A 49 7.47 -0.06 -1.13
CA ARG A 49 7.99 0.91 -2.10
C ARG A 49 8.60 2.14 -1.40
N GLU A 50 8.09 2.49 -0.22
CA GLU A 50 8.65 3.56 0.61
C GLU A 50 9.94 3.11 1.31
N MET A 51 10.01 1.87 1.79
CA MET A 51 11.23 1.31 2.39
C MET A 51 12.38 1.15 1.38
N PHE A 52 12.10 0.65 0.17
CA PHE A 52 13.11 0.49 -0.89
C PHE A 52 13.56 1.82 -1.53
N GLY A 53 12.75 2.89 -1.43
CA GLY A 53 13.12 4.22 -1.91
C GLY A 53 13.92 5.07 -0.90
N ALA A 54 13.76 4.79 0.40
CA ALA A 54 14.49 5.47 1.47
C ALA A 54 15.92 4.92 1.64
N MET A 55 16.14 3.64 1.34
CA MET A 55 17.49 3.06 1.31
C MET A 55 18.16 3.36 -0.04
N LYS A 56 18.51 4.62 -0.27
CA LYS A 56 19.55 4.96 -1.24
C LYS A 56 20.83 4.31 -0.72
N PHE A 57 21.15 3.11 -1.19
CA PHE A 57 22.49 2.55 -1.05
C PHE A 57 23.43 3.58 -1.69
N SER A 58 24.07 4.42 -0.87
CA SER A 58 24.96 5.49 -1.37
C SER A 58 26.23 4.93 -2.01
N LYS A 59 26.43 3.62 -1.89
CA LYS A 59 27.50 2.86 -2.56
C LYS A 59 26.88 1.93 -3.60
N PRO A 60 27.45 1.87 -4.82
CA PRO A 60 27.10 0.85 -5.81
C PRO A 60 27.20 -0.55 -5.18
N THR A 61 26.27 -1.45 -5.50
CA THR A 61 26.29 -2.85 -5.04
C THR A 61 27.65 -3.53 -5.27
N ALA A 62 28.39 -3.09 -6.29
CA ALA A 62 29.75 -3.53 -6.58
C ALA A 62 30.78 -3.21 -5.47
N GLU A 63 30.64 -2.10 -4.75
CA GLU A 63 31.54 -1.73 -3.65
C GLU A 63 31.28 -2.55 -2.38
N LEU A 64 30.02 -2.85 -2.08
CA LEU A 64 29.65 -3.73 -0.95
C LEU A 64 30.20 -5.15 -1.15
N LEU A 65 30.10 -5.69 -2.36
CA LEU A 65 30.67 -7.01 -2.71
C LEU A 65 32.20 -7.03 -2.60
N LYS A 66 32.86 -5.90 -2.88
CA LYS A 66 34.33 -5.77 -2.79
C LYS A 66 34.80 -5.66 -1.34
N GLU A 67 34.02 -5.00 -0.47
CA GLU A 67 34.26 -4.94 0.98
C GLU A 67 34.05 -6.31 1.65
N SER A 68 33.02 -7.07 1.26
CA SER A 68 32.78 -8.42 1.79
C SER A 68 33.93 -9.39 1.46
N ARG A 69 34.42 -9.40 0.22
CA ARG A 69 35.56 -10.26 -0.18
C ARG A 69 36.87 -9.92 0.54
N LYS A 70 37.08 -8.64 0.90
CA LYS A 70 38.28 -8.19 1.60
C LYS A 70 38.28 -8.56 3.09
N ASN A 71 37.10 -8.83 3.66
CA ASN A 71 36.97 -9.25 5.06
C ASN A 71 37.18 -10.76 5.25
N GLU A 72 36.87 -11.58 4.24
CA GLU A 72 37.12 -13.03 4.28
C GLU A 72 38.61 -13.39 4.26
N SER A 73 39.45 -12.56 3.64
CA SER A 73 40.92 -12.77 3.59
C SER A 73 41.66 -12.41 4.89
N LYS A 74 40.95 -11.96 5.93
CA LYS A 74 41.52 -11.68 7.26
C LYS A 74 41.17 -12.73 8.31
N PHE A 75 40.37 -13.73 7.94
CA PHE A 75 39.88 -14.76 8.86
C PHE A 75 40.55 -16.13 8.66
N TRP A 76 41.59 -16.18 7.83
CA TRP A 76 42.53 -17.31 7.73
C TRP A 76 43.96 -16.78 7.75
#